data_AF-A0A832BT18-F1
#
_entry.id   AF-A0A832BT18-F1
#
_cell.length_a   1.000
_cell.length_b   1.000
_cell.length_c   1.000
_cell.angle_alpha   90.00
_cell.angle_beta   90.00
_cell.angle_gamma   90.00
#
_symmetry.space_group_name_H-M   'P 1'
#
loop_
_entity.id
_entity.type
_entity.pdbx_description
1 polymer ?
#
loop_
_entity_poly.entity_id
_entity_poly.type
_entity_poly.pdbx_seq_one_letter_code
_entity_poly.pdbx_strand_id
1 'polypeptide(L)' 'MSSQTPDKFTIIDELARRRGFFWQSYEIYGGVSGFVTYGFLGAKLKQNIENKLRELFVNKLGI' A
#
# COMPACT_ATOMS: atom_id res chain seq x y z
N MET A 1 13.20 -18.83 -25.31
CA MET A 1 12.79 -17.70 -24.44
C MET A 1 13.60 -17.76 -23.16
N SER A 2 14.46 -16.77 -22.88
CA SER A 2 15.11 -16.66 -21.58
C SER A 2 14.04 -16.40 -20.51
N SER A 3 13.87 -17.33 -19.57
CA SER A 3 13.02 -17.15 -18.41
C SER A 3 13.68 -16.14 -17.47
N GLN A 4 13.38 -14.86 -17.66
CA GLN A 4 13.82 -13.82 -16.72
C GLN A 4 12.96 -13.94 -15.46
N THR A 5 13.61 -14.12 -14.31
CA THR A 5 12.94 -14.10 -13.01
C THR A 5 12.20 -12.76 -12.85
N PRO A 6 10.93 -12.76 -12.42
CA PRO A 6 10.21 -11.51 -12.23
C PRO A 6 10.89 -10.64 -11.17
N ASP A 7 10.93 -9.34 -11.42
CA ASP A 7 11.49 -8.36 -10.50
C ASP A 7 10.76 -8.38 -9.14
N LYS A 8 11.49 -8.11 -8.06
CA LYS A 8 10.95 -8.15 -6.70
C LYS A 8 9.78 -7.19 -6.51
N PHE A 9 9.84 -6.00 -7.10
CA PHE A 9 8.76 -5.02 -6.98
C PHE A 9 7.50 -5.51 -7.68
N THR A 10 7.62 -6.13 -8.85
CA THR A 10 6.49 -6.75 -9.57
C THR A 10 5.82 -7.83 -8.72
N ILE A 11 6.60 -8.69 -8.07
CA ILE A 11 6.08 -9.75 -7.19
C ILE A 11 5.31 -9.14 -6.01
N ILE A 12 5.88 -8.12 -5.35
CA ILE A 12 5.27 -7.47 -4.19
C ILE A 12 3.98 -6.76 -4.58
N ASP A 13 3.99 -6.06 -5.71
CA ASP A 13 2.84 -5.33 -6.24
C ASP A 13 1.68 -6.28 -6.60
N GLU A 14 1.96 -7.39 -7.28
CA GLU A 14 0.96 -8.43 -7.53
C GLU A 14 0.39 -9.03 -6.24
N LEU A 15 1.26 -9.33 -5.27
CA LEU A 15 0.85 -9.86 -3.98
C LEU A 15 -0.05 -8.85 -3.23
N ALA A 16 0.32 -7.57 -3.22
CA ALA A 16 -0.41 -6.51 -2.57
C ALA A 16 -1.82 -6.35 -3.17
N ARG A 17 -1.95 -6.36 -4.50
CA ARG A 17 -3.26 -6.35 -5.18
C ARG A 17 -4.10 -7.58 -4.84
N ARG A 18 -3.54 -8.78 -4.95
CA ARG A 18 -4.26 -10.04 -4.69
C ARG A 18 -4.73 -10.18 -3.25
N ARG A 19 -4.00 -9.61 -2.30
CA ARG A 19 -4.34 -9.64 -0.87
C ARG A 19 -5.21 -8.45 -0.43
N GLY A 20 -5.52 -7.52 -1.33
CA GLY A 20 -6.35 -6.37 -1.01
C GLY A 20 -5.68 -5.32 -0.13
N PHE A 21 -4.39 -5.05 -0.38
CA PHE A 21 -3.69 -3.92 0.22
C PHE A 21 -4.03 -2.62 -0.52
N PHE A 22 -3.84 -2.58 -1.83
CA PHE A 22 -4.15 -1.39 -2.63
C PHE A 22 -4.38 -1.72 -4.10
N TRP A 23 -5.06 -0.80 -4.80
CA TRP A 23 -5.27 -0.80 -6.25
C TRP A 23 -5.13 0.63 -6.79
N GLN A 24 -4.96 0.75 -8.11
CA GLN A 24 -5.07 2.06 -8.76
C GLN A 24 -6.49 2.60 -8.62
N SER A 25 -6.64 3.86 -8.22
CA SER A 25 -7.98 4.44 -8.11
C SER A 25 -8.66 4.50 -9.47
N TYR A 26 -9.96 4.23 -9.50
CA TYR A 26 -10.79 4.19 -10.71
C TYR A 26 -10.37 3.13 -11.73
N GLU A 27 -9.80 2.00 -11.29
CA GLU A 27 -9.34 0.91 -12.17
C GLU A 27 -10.41 0.45 -13.19
N ILE A 28 -11.68 0.33 -12.77
CA ILE A 28 -12.79 -0.05 -13.66
C ILE A 28 -13.10 0.99 -14.76
N TYR A 29 -12.58 2.22 -14.62
CA TYR A 29 -12.74 3.32 -15.56
C TYR A 29 -11.44 3.65 -16.31
N GLY A 30 -10.44 2.76 -16.27
CA GLY A 30 -9.14 2.97 -16.92
C GLY A 30 -8.06 3.55 -15.99
N GLY A 31 -8.42 3.85 -14.75
CA GLY A 31 -7.48 4.29 -13.71
C GLY A 31 -6.98 5.73 -13.87
N VAL A 32 -6.56 6.34 -12.76
CA VAL A 32 -5.88 7.66 -12.77
C VAL A 32 -4.51 7.54 -12.13
N SER A 33 -3.47 8.02 -12.82
CA SER A 33 -2.11 8.00 -12.29
C SER A 33 -1.98 8.94 -11.08
N GLY A 34 -1.21 8.52 -10.08
CA GLY A 34 -1.00 9.28 -8.84
C GLY A 34 -2.07 9.06 -7.77
N PHE A 35 -3.15 8.33 -8.06
CA PHE A 35 -4.19 8.00 -7.08
C PHE A 35 -4.24 6.50 -6.80
N VAL A 36 -4.32 6.15 -5.52
CA VAL A 36 -4.34 4.77 -5.03
C VAL A 36 -5.48 4.62 -4.02
N THR A 37 -6.23 3.54 -4.17
CA THR A 37 -7.30 3.17 -3.24
C THR A 37 -6.80 2.06 -2.33
N TYR A 38 -6.83 2.28 -1.01
CA TYR A 38 -6.48 1.28 -0.02
C TYR A 38 -7.63 0.28 0.17
N GLY A 39 -7.31 -1.01 0.12
CA GLY A 39 -8.23 -2.07 0.55
C GLY A 39 -8.26 -2.23 2.06
N PHE A 40 -9.00 -3.22 2.54
CA PHE A 40 -9.18 -3.46 3.97
C PHE A 40 -7.85 -3.66 4.72
N LEU A 41 -6.97 -4.51 4.19
CA LEU A 41 -5.67 -4.76 4.83
C LEU A 41 -4.73 -3.55 4.72
N GLY A 42 -4.76 -2.84 3.59
CA GLY A 42 -3.95 -1.64 3.40
C GLY A 42 -4.38 -0.49 4.30
N ALA A 43 -5.68 -0.29 4.47
CA ALA A 43 -6.22 0.72 5.38
C ALA A 43 -5.83 0.44 6.84
N LYS A 44 -5.93 -0.83 7.28
CA LYS A 44 -5.47 -1.25 8.61
C LYS A 44 -3.97 -1.06 8.79
N LEU A 45 -3.16 -1.42 7.79
CA LEU A 45 -1.71 -1.21 7.82
C LEU A 45 -1.36 0.29 7.92
N LYS A 46 -1.99 1.12 7.10
CA LYS A 46 -1.83 2.59 7.13
C LYS A 46 -2.15 3.15 8.51
N GLN A 47 -3.28 2.77 9.09
CA GLN A 47 -3.69 3.22 10.43
C GLN A 47 -2.69 2.78 11.51
N ASN A 48 -2.18 1.55 11.44
CA ASN A 48 -1.17 1.08 12.39
C ASN A 48 0.13 1.90 12.31
N ILE A 49 0.57 2.23 11.09
CA ILE A 49 1.77 3.08 10.88
C ILE A 49 1.52 4.48 11.45
N GLU A 50 0.38 5.10 11.12
CA GLU A 50 0.00 6.42 11.64
C GLU A 50 -0.05 6.44 13.17
N ASN A 51 -0.63 5.42 13.79
CA ASN A 51 -0.69 5.29 15.24
C ASN A 51 0.71 5.18 15.85
N LYS A 52 1.63 4.43 15.22
CA LYS A 52 3.01 4.31 15.70
C LYS A 52 3.75 5.64 15.60
N LEU A 53 3.54 6.39 14.52
CA LEU A 53 4.10 7.72 14.37
C LEU A 53 3.57 8.69 15.44
N ARG A 54 2.26 8.68 15.70
CA ARG A 54 1.66 9.49 16.78
C ARG A 54 2.22 9.12 18.15
N GLU A 55 2.40 7.83 18.43
CA GLU A 55 3.00 7.38 19.69
C GLU A 55 4.42 7.93 19.86
N LEU A 56 5.23 7.88 18.80
CA LEU A 56 6.62 8.31 18.84
C LEU A 56 6.76 9.84 18.94
N PHE A 57 6.00 10.59 18.14
CA PHE A 57 6.24 12.01 17.94
C PHE A 57 5.26 12.93 18.67
N VAL A 58 4.04 12.48 18.96
CA VAL A 58 3.04 13.30 19.65
C VAL A 58 3.02 12.92 21.12
N ASN A 59 2.74 11.65 21.41
CA ASN A 59 2.52 11.21 22.79
C ASN A 59 3.81 11.17 23.64
N LYS A 60 4.94 10.74 23.06
CA LYS A 60 6.21 10.63 23.80
C LYS A 60 7.02 11.92 23.86
N LEU A 61 6.91 12.79 22.85
CA LEU A 61 7.63 14.07 22.82
C LEU A 61 6.84 15.20 23.47
N GLY A 62 5.57 14.99 23.84
CA GLY A 62 4.77 15.92 24.64
C GLY A 62 4.50 17.27 23.95
N ILE A 63 4.42 17.27 22.62
CA ILE A 63 4.02 18.43 21.81
C ILE A 63 2.50 18.45 21.65
#